data_AF-A0A291TFC7-F1
#
_entry.id   AF-A0A291TFC7-F1
#
_cell.length_a   1.000
_cell.length_b   1.000
_cell.length_c   1.000
_cell.angle_alpha   90.00
_cell.angle_beta   90.00
_cell.angle_gamma   90.00
#
_symmetry.space_group_name_H-M   'P 1'
#
loop_
_entity.id
_entity.type
_entity.pdbx_description
1 polymer ?
#
loop_
_entity_poly.entity_id
_entity_poly.type
_entity_poly.pdbx_seq_one_letter_code
_entity_poly.pdbx_strand_id
1 'polypeptide(L)'
;MAIYSPLLAPHILARRLQSGRACITELGLEQRCPRCGEFWPWDTEFFGLASDASGLSSWCRGCLNEHYQQLRVAGQHHDSKAEPGVDR
;
A
#
# COMPACT_ATOMS: atom_id res chain seq x y z
N MET A 1 -19.10 -3.26 5.12
CA MET A 1 -18.01 -2.57 5.84
C MET A 1 -18.11 -1.10 5.49
N ALA A 2 -18.01 -0.19 6.45
CA ALA A 2 -18.06 1.25 6.17
C ALA A 2 -16.74 1.71 5.53
N ILE A 3 -16.82 2.56 4.50
CA ILE A 3 -15.64 3.24 3.94
C ILE A 3 -15.18 4.26 5.00
N TYR A 4 -13.92 4.16 5.42
CA TYR A 4 -13.30 5.05 6.39
C TYR A 4 -12.30 5.97 5.70
N SER A 5 -12.49 7.28 5.87
CA SER A 5 -11.60 8.32 5.32
C SER A 5 -10.97 9.09 6.49
N PRO A 6 -9.70 8.84 6.82
CA PRO A 6 -9.07 9.48 7.97
C PRO A 6 -8.81 10.96 7.70
N LEU A 7 -9.15 11.78 8.69
CA LEU A 7 -8.77 13.18 8.70
C LEU A 7 -7.26 13.28 8.99
N LEU A 8 -6.49 13.73 8.00
CA LEU A 8 -5.07 14.03 8.19
C LEU A 8 -4.89 15.25 9.08
N ALA A 9 -3.87 15.23 9.94
CA ALA A 9 -3.47 16.44 10.66
C ALA A 9 -3.18 17.59 9.66
N PRO A 10 -3.61 18.83 9.95
CA PRO A 10 -3.55 19.93 8.97
C PRO A 10 -2.17 20.17 8.36
N HIS A 11 -1.11 20.08 9.18
CA HIS A 11 0.28 20.27 8.72
C HIS A 11 0.77 19.13 7.80
N ILE A 12 0.25 17.90 7.97
CA ILE A 12 0.56 16.76 7.09
C ILE A 12 -0.13 16.95 5.75
N LEU A 13 -1.42 17.33 5.77
CA LEU A 13 -2.19 17.60 4.56
C LEU A 13 -1.55 18.71 3.73
N ALA A 14 -1.25 19.86 4.35
CA ALA A 14 -0.61 20.99 3.68
C ALA A 14 0.70 20.58 2.98
N ARG A 15 1.57 19.82 3.67
CA ARG A 15 2.83 19.32 3.10
C ARG A 15 2.59 18.39 1.90
N ARG A 16 1.59 17.50 1.97
CA ARG A 16 1.27 16.56 0.89
C ARG A 16 0.74 17.28 -0.35
N LEU A 17 -0.11 18.31 -0.15
CA LEU A 17 -0.60 19.16 -1.24
C LEU A 17 0.56 19.93 -1.90
N GLN A 18 1.42 20.58 -1.11
CA GLN A 18 2.57 21.35 -1.64
C GLN A 18 3.57 20.49 -2.42
N SER A 19 3.76 19.24 -2.00
CA SER A 19 4.69 18.30 -2.65
C SER A 19 4.08 17.51 -3.82
N GLY A 20 2.82 17.78 -4.19
CA GLY A 20 2.12 17.03 -5.25
C GLY A 20 1.87 15.56 -4.89
N ARG A 21 1.93 15.21 -3.60
CA ARG A 21 1.63 13.85 -3.13
C ARG A 21 0.15 13.64 -2.91
N ALA A 22 -0.63 14.71 -2.73
CA ALA A 22 -2.07 14.68 -2.61
C ALA A 22 -2.69 15.80 -3.45
N CYS A 23 -3.96 15.66 -3.79
CA CYS A 23 -4.79 16.70 -4.39
C CYS A 23 -6.19 16.66 -3.78
N ILE A 24 -6.93 17.76 -3.94
CA ILE A 24 -8.36 17.82 -3.61
C ILE A 24 -9.12 17.82 -4.93
N THR A 25 -10.04 16.87 -5.09
CA THR A 25 -10.92 16.73 -6.25
C THR A 25 -12.39 16.85 -5.80
N GLU A 26 -13.32 16.72 -6.76
CA GLU A 26 -14.75 16.67 -6.47
C GLU A 26 -15.16 15.47 -5.58
N LEU A 27 -14.32 14.42 -5.54
CA LEU A 27 -14.52 13.24 -4.69
C LEU A 27 -13.91 13.42 -3.29
N GLY A 28 -13.17 14.49 -3.06
CA GLY A 28 -12.52 14.80 -1.79
C GLY A 28 -10.99 14.70 -1.87
N LEU A 29 -10.38 14.22 -0.78
CA LEU A 29 -8.92 14.09 -0.70
C LEU A 29 -8.47 12.85 -1.48
N GLU A 30 -7.58 13.05 -2.44
CA GLU A 30 -6.90 11.96 -3.14
C GLU A 30 -5.40 11.97 -2.83
N GLN A 31 -4.82 10.77 -2.78
CA GLN A 31 -3.40 10.55 -2.50
C GLN A 31 -2.75 9.83 -3.67
N ARG A 32 -1.57 10.32 -4.08
CA ARG A 32 -0.71 9.67 -5.05
C ARG A 32 -0.07 8.43 -4.45
N CYS A 33 -0.26 7.28 -5.08
CA CYS A 33 0.54 6.10 -4.77
C CYS A 33 1.98 6.29 -5.29
N PRO A 34 3.03 6.12 -4.47
CA PRO A 34 4.40 6.29 -4.92
C PRO A 34 4.87 5.16 -5.84
N ARG A 35 4.18 4.00 -5.86
CA ARG A 35 4.53 2.86 -6.72
C ARG A 35 3.99 3.03 -8.15
N CYS A 36 2.67 3.12 -8.33
CA CYS A 36 2.08 3.26 -9.67
C CYS A 36 2.04 4.71 -10.16
N GLY A 37 2.10 5.69 -9.26
CA GLY A 37 2.10 7.11 -9.59
C GLY A 37 0.73 7.73 -9.81
N GLU A 38 -0.35 6.94 -9.71
CA GLU A 38 -1.74 7.40 -9.84
C GLU A 38 -2.30 7.94 -8.53
N PHE A 39 -3.32 8.80 -8.64
CA PHE A 39 -4.08 9.36 -7.52
C PHE A 39 -5.34 8.54 -7.28
N TRP A 40 -5.61 8.26 -6.00
CA TRP A 40 -6.77 7.51 -5.55
C TRP A 40 -7.40 8.16 -4.32
N PRO A 41 -8.72 8.01 -4.10
CA PRO A 41 -9.38 8.50 -2.88
C PRO A 41 -8.65 8.05 -1.61
N TRP A 42 -8.40 9.00 -0.70
CA TRP A 42 -7.70 8.75 0.56
C TRP A 42 -8.63 8.11 1.59
N ASP A 43 -8.95 6.85 1.34
CA ASP A 43 -9.83 6.04 2.18
C ASP A 43 -9.38 4.58 2.23
N THR A 44 -10.08 3.80 3.05
CA THR A 44 -9.80 2.38 3.22
C THR A 44 -10.17 1.51 2.03
N GLU A 45 -10.94 1.99 1.06
CA GLU A 45 -11.25 1.23 -0.16
C GLU A 45 -10.01 1.15 -1.05
N PHE A 46 -9.26 2.25 -1.19
CA PHE A 46 -8.08 2.31 -2.05
C PHE A 46 -6.76 2.12 -1.32
N PHE A 47 -6.70 2.37 -0.02
CA PHE A 47 -5.51 2.21 0.80
C PHE A 47 -5.75 1.23 1.96
N GLY A 48 -4.76 0.38 2.25
CA GLY A 48 -4.82 -0.51 3.42
C GLY A 48 -4.62 0.26 4.72
N LEU A 49 -5.10 -0.26 5.85
CA LEU A 49 -4.82 0.33 7.16
C LEU A 49 -3.31 0.25 7.47
N ALA A 50 -2.80 1.29 8.11
CA ALA A 50 -1.45 1.32 8.65
C ALA A 50 -1.48 1.72 10.12
N SER A 51 -0.48 1.28 10.87
CA SER A 51 -0.28 1.68 12.27
C SER A 51 0.42 3.03 12.43
N ASP A 52 0.70 3.72 11.33
CA ASP A 52 1.37 5.01 11.34
C ASP A 52 0.39 6.16 11.65
N ALA A 53 0.95 7.36 11.86
CA ALA A 53 0.17 8.56 12.17
C ALA A 53 -0.83 8.96 11.07
N SER A 54 -0.73 8.39 9.86
CA SER A 54 -1.66 8.67 8.76
C SER A 54 -2.82 7.68 8.68
N GLY A 55 -2.76 6.56 9.42
CA GLY A 55 -3.81 5.55 9.53
C GLY A 55 -4.01 4.67 8.29
N LEU A 56 -3.39 5.03 7.17
CA LEU A 56 -3.44 4.32 5.91
C LEU A 56 -2.06 4.14 5.31
N SER A 57 -1.87 3.06 4.57
CA SER A 57 -0.67 2.78 3.80
C SER A 57 -0.39 3.89 2.78
N SER A 58 0.89 4.11 2.50
CA SER A 58 1.30 4.98 1.39
C SER A 58 1.08 4.34 0.02
N TRP A 59 0.96 3.00 -0.06
CA TRP A 59 0.74 2.27 -1.31
C TRP A 59 -0.74 1.95 -1.48
N CYS A 60 -1.26 2.06 -2.70
CA CYS A 60 -2.63 1.63 -2.99
C CYS A 60 -2.74 0.11 -2.83
N ARG A 61 -3.97 -0.38 -2.62
CA ARG A 61 -4.26 -1.80 -2.44
C ARG A 61 -3.80 -2.67 -3.61
N GLY A 62 -3.90 -2.18 -4.85
CA GLY A 62 -3.42 -2.91 -6.02
C GLY A 62 -1.92 -3.21 -5.91
N CYS A 63 -1.12 -2.16 -5.67
CA CYS A 63 0.32 -2.27 -5.49
C CYS A 63 0.72 -3.10 -4.26
N LEU A 64 -0.03 -3.01 -3.16
CA LEU A 64 0.17 -3.87 -1.99
C LEU A 64 -0.11 -5.34 -2.31
N ASN A 65 -1.20 -5.63 -3.03
CA ASN A 65 -1.55 -7.00 -3.39
C ASN A 65 -0.50 -7.63 -4.31
N GLU A 66 -0.02 -6.90 -5.32
CA GLU A 66 1.10 -7.33 -6.17
C GLU A 66 2.35 -7.65 -5.34
N HIS A 67 2.69 -6.76 -4.39
CA HIS A 67 3.83 -6.98 -3.50
C HIS A 67 3.68 -8.27 -2.70
N TYR A 68 2.52 -8.51 -2.09
CA TYR A 68 2.28 -9.73 -1.31
C TYR A 68 2.28 -10.98 -2.20
N GLN A 69 1.76 -10.90 -3.43
CA GLN A 69 1.83 -12.00 -4.38
C GLN A 69 3.28 -12.35 -4.73
N GLN A 70 4.13 -11.35 -4.98
CA GLN A 70 5.56 -11.55 -5.24
C GLN A 70 6.27 -12.22 -4.06
N LEU A 71 5.99 -11.79 -2.83
CA LEU A 71 6.55 -12.41 -1.63
C LEU A 71 6.12 -13.87 -1.47
N ARG A 72 4.86 -14.20 -1.81
CA ARG A 72 4.35 -15.58 -1.77
C ARG A 72 5.08 -16.46 -2.78
N VAL A 73 5.32 -15.97 -4.00
CA VAL A 73 6.08 -16.71 -5.03
C VAL A 73 7.54 -16.87 -4.62
N ALA A 74 8.18 -15.81 -4.10
CA ALA A 74 9.58 -15.88 -3.66
C ALA A 74 9.80 -16.90 -2.53
N GLY A 75 8.85 -17.02 -1.61
CA GLY A 75 8.89 -18.03 -0.55
C GLY A 75 8.77 -19.48 -1.04
N GLN A 76 8.22 -19.70 -2.24
CA GLN A 76 8.07 -21.03 -2.84
C GLN A 76 9.33 -21.55 -3.53
N HIS A 77 10.33 -20.69 -3.80
CA HIS A 77 11.57 -21.08 -4.51
C HIS A 77 12.71 -21.54 -3.58
N HIS A 78 12.51 -21.56 -2.26
CA HIS A 78 13.57 -21.93 -1.30
C HIS A 78 13.51 -23.38 -0.80
N ASP A 79 12.62 -24.22 -1.35
CA ASP A 79 12.31 -25.58 -0.87
C ASP A 79 12.70 -26.68 -1.90
N SER A 80 13.86 -26.54 -2.55
CA SER A 80 14.36 -27.57 -3.49
C SER A 80 15.88 -27.73 -3.42
N LYS A 81 16.40 -28.26 -2.30
CA LYS A 81 17.62 -29.09 -2.28
C LYS A 81 17.85 -29.73 -0.90
N ALA A 82 17.45 -30.99 -0.77
CA ALA A 82 18.15 -32.02 0.01
C ALA A 82 17.45 -33.35 -0.24
N GLU A 83 17.78 -34.02 -1.34
CA GLU A 83 17.54 -35.46 -1.42
C GLU A 83 18.67 -36.13 -0.63
N PRO A 84 18.41 -36.79 0.51
CA PRO A 84 19.43 -37.63 1.12
C PRO A 84 19.62 -38.85 0.23
N GLY A 85 20.80 -38.94 -0.37
CA GLY A 85 21.25 -40.12 -1.12
C GLY A 85 21.13 -41.36 -0.24
N VAL A 86 20.43 -42.36 -0.77
CA VAL A 86 20.38 -43.72 -0.24
C VAL A 86 21.73 -44.40 -0.51
N ASP A 87 22.45 -44.76 0.55
CA ASP A 87 23.59 -45.69 0.47
C ASP A 87 23.31 -46.90 1.37
N ARG A 88 22.81 -47.95 0.69
CA ARG A 88 23.18 -49.36 0.79
C ARG A 88 23.08 -50.13 2.11
#